data_AF-A0A523LEH2-F1
#
_entry.id   AF-A0A523LEH2-F1
#
_cell.length_a   1.000
_cell.length_b   1.000
_cell.length_c   1.000
_cell.angle_alpha   90.00
_cell.angle_beta   90.00
_cell.angle_gamma   90.00
#
_symmetry.space_group_name_H-M   'P 1'
#
loop_
_entity.id
_entity.type
_entity.pdbx_description
1 polymer ?
#
loop_
_entity_poly.entity_id
_entity_poly.type
_entity_poly.pdbx_seq_one_letter_code
_entity_poly.pdbx_strand_id
1 'polypeptide(L)'
;MKRFVGLLALLCLFPLTLTAQDENPLLSNNNEPHAILDVRQSPTAGALMVVRPIRIGDRNLGTQARQRRTFWIRPGEWEFQFAAVGGTPTGSGTAGRARRGSRESRSTITATVEAGMRYNVAGVGLSDGTWSPVVWRITNEETGEVLFDLIEEIKKMDEEEKAAE
;
A
#
# COMPACT_ATOMS: atom_id res chain seq x y z
N MET A 1 15.51 -60.18 -26.10
CA MET A 1 14.51 -59.55 -25.20
C MET A 1 15.27 -58.62 -24.25
N LYS A 2 15.17 -57.30 -24.45
CA LYS A 2 15.86 -56.27 -23.65
C LYS A 2 14.95 -55.85 -22.49
N ARG A 3 15.40 -56.01 -21.24
CA ARG A 3 14.69 -55.47 -20.07
C ARG A 3 15.24 -54.07 -19.78
N PHE A 4 14.39 -53.05 -19.95
CA PHE A 4 14.64 -51.69 -19.50
C PHE A 4 14.50 -51.66 -17.97
N VAL A 5 15.57 -51.31 -17.27
CA VAL A 5 15.54 -50.96 -15.85
C VAL A 5 15.25 -49.46 -15.78
N GLY A 6 14.01 -49.12 -15.41
CA GLY A 6 13.61 -47.74 -15.14
C GLY A 6 14.20 -47.28 -13.82
N LEU A 7 15.14 -46.34 -13.89
CA LEU A 7 15.68 -45.63 -12.74
C LEU A 7 14.62 -44.61 -12.26
N LEU A 8 13.96 -44.94 -11.16
CA LEU A 8 13.03 -44.07 -10.45
C LEU A 8 13.83 -42.93 -9.79
N ALA A 9 13.95 -41.79 -10.45
CA ALA A 9 14.49 -40.58 -9.85
C ALA A 9 13.46 -40.00 -8.87
N LEU A 10 13.59 -40.38 -7.61
CA LEU A 10 12.88 -39.77 -6.48
C LEU A 10 13.44 -38.35 -6.28
N LEU A 11 12.81 -37.36 -6.91
CA LEU A 11 13.03 -35.94 -6.65
C LEU A 11 12.59 -35.66 -5.20
N CYS A 12 13.56 -35.58 -4.29
CA CYS A 12 13.36 -35.05 -2.96
C CYS A 12 12.86 -33.61 -3.09
N LEU A 13 11.55 -33.43 -2.92
CA LEU A 13 10.93 -32.14 -2.62
C LEU A 13 11.51 -31.67 -1.28
N PHE A 14 12.52 -30.81 -1.34
CA PHE A 14 12.88 -30.01 -0.18
C PHE A 14 11.65 -29.14 0.14
N PRO A 15 11.05 -29.24 1.34
CA PRO A 15 10.19 -28.16 1.79
C PRO A 15 11.10 -26.94 1.87
N LEU A 16 10.86 -25.95 1.02
CA LEU A 16 11.29 -24.59 1.31
C LEU A 16 10.59 -24.20 2.61
N THR A 17 11.25 -24.47 3.74
CA THR A 17 10.96 -23.79 4.99
C THR A 17 11.28 -22.33 4.70
N LEU A 18 10.26 -21.59 4.27
CA LEU A 18 10.25 -20.14 4.25
C LEU A 18 10.48 -19.72 5.70
N THR A 19 11.74 -19.54 6.07
CA THR A 19 12.06 -18.85 7.30
C THR A 19 11.44 -17.48 7.12
N ALA A 20 10.44 -17.15 7.93
CA ALA A 20 10.03 -15.78 8.19
C ALA A 20 11.26 -15.10 8.80
N GLN A 21 12.16 -14.71 7.91
CA GLN A 21 13.35 -13.98 8.23
C GLN A 21 12.84 -12.60 8.63
N ASP A 22 13.29 -12.12 9.78
CA ASP A 22 13.07 -10.78 10.33
C ASP A 22 13.68 -9.74 9.37
N GLU A 23 13.10 -9.66 8.17
CA GLU A 23 13.58 -8.87 7.07
C GLU A 23 12.97 -7.50 7.22
N ASN A 24 13.82 -6.54 7.54
CA ASN A 24 13.50 -5.13 7.46
C ASN A 24 12.79 -4.84 6.12
N PRO A 25 11.49 -4.49 6.11
CA PRO A 25 10.74 -4.28 4.87
C PRO A 25 11.22 -3.06 4.10
N LEU A 26 11.96 -2.17 4.77
CA LEU A 26 12.50 -0.95 4.19
C LEU A 26 13.92 -1.15 3.69
N LEU A 27 14.13 -0.79 2.43
CA LEU A 27 15.46 -0.73 1.86
C LEU A 27 16.13 0.62 2.15
N SER A 28 17.42 0.59 2.47
CA SER A 28 18.23 1.79 2.68
C SER A 28 18.62 2.49 1.36
N ASN A 29 18.61 1.76 0.24
CA ASN A 29 18.88 2.25 -1.12
C ASN A 29 18.00 1.49 -2.13
N ASN A 30 18.00 1.91 -3.40
CA ASN A 30 17.16 1.36 -4.46
C ASN A 30 17.89 0.38 -5.40
N ASN A 31 19.04 -0.17 -4.98
CA ASN A 31 19.84 -1.08 -5.81
C ASN A 31 19.33 -2.54 -5.76
N GLU A 32 18.50 -2.89 -4.79
CA GLU A 32 17.83 -4.18 -4.68
C GLU A 32 16.45 -4.12 -5.38
N PRO A 33 15.89 -5.25 -5.86
CA PRO A 33 14.51 -5.30 -6.34
C PRO A 33 13.54 -4.75 -5.29
N HIS A 34 12.68 -3.81 -5.67
CA HIS A 34 11.86 -3.08 -4.73
C HIS A 34 10.53 -2.63 -5.33
N ALA A 35 9.53 -2.51 -4.46
CA ALA A 35 8.34 -1.71 -4.70
C ALA A 35 8.57 -0.28 -4.19
N ILE A 36 7.79 0.67 -4.70
CA ILE A 36 7.72 2.03 -4.19
C ILE A 36 6.37 2.24 -3.52
N LEU A 37 6.37 2.55 -2.23
CA LEU A 37 5.20 3.07 -1.52
C LEU A 37 5.27 4.60 -1.53
N ASP A 38 4.30 5.25 -2.17
CA ASP A 38 4.19 6.71 -2.22
C ASP A 38 2.93 7.18 -1.50
N VAL A 39 3.08 8.05 -0.51
CA VAL A 39 1.99 8.65 0.27
C VAL A 39 1.81 10.14 -0.05
N ARG A 40 2.28 10.57 -1.21
CA ARG A 40 2.01 11.92 -1.72
C ARG A 40 0.51 12.19 -1.84
N GLN A 41 0.17 13.45 -1.70
CA GLN A 41 -1.19 13.93 -1.89
C GLN A 41 -1.66 13.57 -3.31
N SER A 42 -2.84 12.95 -3.39
CA SER A 42 -3.47 12.64 -4.68
C SER A 42 -3.62 13.92 -5.51
N PRO A 43 -3.40 13.86 -6.84
CA PRO A 43 -3.64 15.00 -7.73
C PRO A 43 -5.11 15.42 -7.76
N THR A 44 -6.03 14.53 -7.35
CA THR A 44 -7.47 14.83 -7.29
C THR A 44 -7.76 15.56 -5.99
N ALA A 45 -7.70 16.90 -6.06
CA ALA A 45 -7.92 17.79 -4.93
C ALA A 45 -9.31 17.53 -4.29
N GLY A 46 -9.32 17.06 -3.04
CA GLY A 46 -10.49 17.15 -2.14
C GLY A 46 -11.12 15.83 -1.69
N ALA A 47 -10.99 14.73 -2.44
CA ALA A 47 -11.64 13.46 -2.08
C ALA A 47 -10.78 12.56 -1.17
N LEU A 48 -9.45 12.64 -1.32
CA LEU A 48 -8.51 11.78 -0.61
C LEU A 48 -7.71 12.56 0.43
N MET A 49 -7.64 12.03 1.66
CA MET A 49 -6.82 12.60 2.72
C MET A 49 -5.36 12.17 2.59
N VAL A 50 -4.46 13.07 2.95
CA VAL A 50 -3.03 12.74 3.04
C VAL A 50 -2.83 11.83 4.25
N VAL A 51 -2.05 10.77 4.07
CA VAL A 51 -1.65 9.86 5.14
C VAL A 51 -0.14 9.89 5.34
N ARG A 52 0.31 9.46 6.51
CA ARG A 52 1.71 9.16 6.80
C ARG A 52 1.83 7.72 7.30
N PRO A 53 2.82 6.95 6.85
CA PRO A 53 3.06 5.64 7.45
C PRO A 53 3.65 5.83 8.85
N ILE A 54 3.22 4.96 9.77
CA ILE A 54 3.70 4.87 11.15
C ILE A 54 4.44 3.56 11.36
N ARG A 55 3.99 2.48 10.71
CA ARG A 55 4.57 1.15 10.82
C ARG A 55 4.53 0.44 9.46
N ILE A 56 5.56 -0.33 9.15
CA ILE A 56 5.64 -1.21 7.98
C ILE A 56 6.19 -2.54 8.46
N GLY A 57 5.44 -3.63 8.24
CA GLY A 57 5.66 -4.90 8.91
C GLY A 57 5.68 -4.71 10.43
N ASP A 58 6.71 -5.25 11.08
CA ASP A 58 6.90 -5.09 12.53
C ASP A 58 7.65 -3.81 12.92
N ARG A 59 8.04 -2.98 11.95
CA ARG A 59 8.92 -1.84 12.18
C ARG A 59 8.15 -0.53 12.35
N ASN A 60 8.25 0.06 13.53
CA ASN A 60 7.81 1.44 13.77
C ASN A 60 8.76 2.45 13.07
N LEU A 61 8.17 3.40 12.35
CA LEU A 61 8.89 4.50 11.73
C LEU A 61 9.20 5.59 12.76
N GLY A 62 10.46 6.00 12.82
CA GLY A 62 10.88 7.16 13.62
C GLY A 62 10.39 8.48 13.05
N THR A 63 10.40 9.54 13.85
CA THR A 63 9.85 10.87 13.49
C THR A 63 10.33 11.41 12.14
N GLN A 64 11.63 11.27 11.85
CA GLN A 64 12.20 11.71 10.57
C GLN A 64 11.71 10.85 9.39
N ALA A 65 11.61 9.54 9.58
CA ALA A 65 11.11 8.64 8.54
C ALA A 65 9.63 8.92 8.21
N ARG A 66 8.81 9.33 9.20
CA ARG A 66 7.41 9.71 9.01
C ARG A 66 7.21 10.98 8.16
N GLN A 67 8.24 11.80 8.00
CA GLN A 67 8.20 12.98 7.14
C GLN A 67 8.48 12.65 5.67
N ARG A 68 9.04 11.46 5.40
CA ARG A 68 9.22 10.97 4.03
C ARG A 68 7.87 10.64 3.43
N ARG A 69 7.75 10.90 2.12
CA ARG A 69 6.55 10.55 1.34
C ARG A 69 6.74 9.32 0.47
N THR A 70 7.98 8.88 0.27
CA THR A 70 8.32 7.77 -0.62
C THR A 70 9.23 6.79 0.12
N PHE A 71 8.92 5.50 0.00
CA PHE A 71 9.62 4.42 0.66
C PHE A 71 9.90 3.29 -0.35
N TRP A 72 11.13 2.77 -0.33
CA TRP A 72 11.49 1.56 -1.07
C TRP A 72 11.22 0.36 -0.18
N ILE A 73 10.31 -0.49 -0.64
CA ILE A 73 9.81 -1.64 0.10
C ILE A 73 10.29 -2.92 -0.58
N ARG A 74 10.75 -3.89 0.19
CA ARG A 74 11.04 -5.23 -0.35
C ARG A 74 9.76 -5.87 -0.91
N PRO A 75 9.82 -6.58 -2.03
CA PRO A 75 8.68 -7.35 -2.52
C PRO A 75 8.23 -8.38 -1.47
N GLY A 76 6.93 -8.58 -1.34
CA GLY A 76 6.36 -9.51 -0.35
C GLY A 76 5.02 -9.03 0.21
N GLU A 77 4.47 -9.81 1.13
CA GLU A 77 3.26 -9.46 1.86
C GLU A 77 3.62 -8.65 3.11
N TRP A 78 3.04 -7.46 3.23
CA TRP A 78 3.34 -6.55 4.34
C TRP A 78 2.07 -5.93 4.92
N GLU A 79 2.09 -5.77 6.25
CA GLU A 79 1.14 -4.93 6.95
C GLU A 79 1.66 -3.48 7.00
N PHE A 80 0.84 -2.53 6.59
CA PHE A 80 1.14 -1.10 6.65
C PHE A 80 0.18 -0.41 7.59
N GLN A 81 0.69 0.32 8.58
CA GLN A 81 -0.11 1.16 9.46
C GLN A 81 0.12 2.63 9.13
N PHE A 82 -0.98 3.36 8.96
CA PHE A 82 -0.99 4.77 8.59
C PHE A 82 -1.70 5.63 9.63
N ALA A 83 -1.43 6.93 9.59
CA ALA A 83 -2.27 7.95 10.21
C ALA A 83 -2.59 9.07 9.24
N ALA A 84 -3.77 9.67 9.40
CA ALA A 84 -4.15 10.87 8.69
C ALA A 84 -3.24 12.06 9.04
N VAL A 85 -2.87 12.84 8.01
CA VAL A 85 -2.09 14.08 8.11
C VAL A 85 -3.08 15.24 7.97
N GLY A 86 -3.25 16.01 9.05
CA GLY A 86 -4.36 16.96 9.17
C GLY A 86 -5.53 16.34 9.95
N GLY A 87 -6.35 17.17 10.60
CA GLY A 87 -7.52 16.68 11.35
C GLY A 87 -8.43 15.84 10.45
N THR A 88 -9.05 14.80 11.03
CA THR A 88 -10.09 14.01 10.38
C THR A 88 -11.09 14.97 9.72
N PRO A 89 -11.52 14.76 8.46
CA PRO A 89 -12.63 15.51 7.92
C PRO A 89 -13.87 15.14 8.72
N THR A 90 -14.13 15.86 9.81
CA THR A 90 -15.45 15.87 10.41
C THR A 90 -16.38 16.44 9.35
N GLY A 91 -17.39 15.66 8.96
CA GLY A 91 -18.38 16.05 7.96
C GLY A 91 -18.82 17.51 8.16
N SER A 92 -18.93 18.23 7.04
CA SER A 92 -19.12 19.67 6.92
C SER A 92 -17.87 20.53 7.21
N GLY A 93 -17.16 20.89 6.12
CA GLY A 93 -16.70 22.25 5.91
C GLY A 93 -15.87 22.94 7.00
N THR A 94 -14.98 22.25 7.72
CA THR A 94 -13.82 22.90 8.33
C THR A 94 -12.77 21.86 8.71
N ALA A 95 -11.53 22.04 8.26
CA ALA A 95 -10.39 21.28 8.77
C ALA A 95 -10.16 21.68 10.23
N GLY A 96 -10.86 21.00 11.15
CA GLY A 96 -10.69 21.19 12.58
C GLY A 96 -9.24 20.91 12.95
N ARG A 97 -8.53 21.93 13.45
CA ARG A 97 -7.20 21.78 14.01
C ARG A 97 -7.31 20.76 15.15
N ALA A 98 -6.79 19.55 14.93
CA ALA A 98 -6.83 18.47 15.91
C ALA A 98 -6.37 19.02 17.27
N ARG A 99 -7.28 19.01 18.26
CA ARG A 99 -6.97 19.48 19.62
C ARG A 99 -5.79 18.66 20.11
N ARG A 100 -4.74 19.35 20.57
CA ARG A 100 -3.53 18.79 21.18
C ARG A 100 -3.95 17.78 22.26
N GLY A 101 -3.95 16.48 21.91
CA GLY A 101 -4.47 15.41 22.77
C GLY A 101 -5.36 14.37 22.08
N SER A 102 -5.85 14.59 20.84
CA SER A 102 -6.54 13.52 20.12
C SER A 102 -5.53 12.45 19.72
N ARG A 103 -5.76 11.20 20.12
CA ARG A 103 -5.02 10.04 19.58
C ARG A 103 -5.00 10.18 18.06
N GLU A 104 -3.80 10.23 17.50
CA GLU A 104 -3.55 10.08 16.07
C GLU A 104 -4.32 8.84 15.61
N SER A 105 -5.40 9.01 14.84
CA SER A 105 -6.22 7.89 14.38
C SER A 105 -5.35 7.05 13.45
N ARG A 106 -5.27 5.74 13.73
CA ARG A 106 -4.43 4.80 13.00
C ARG A 106 -5.32 3.79 12.30
N SER A 107 -4.92 3.41 11.11
CA SER A 107 -5.59 2.36 10.36
C SER A 107 -4.57 1.57 9.54
N THR A 108 -4.89 0.32 9.27
CA THR A 108 -3.98 -0.68 8.70
C THR A 108 -4.52 -1.18 7.37
N ILE A 109 -3.63 -1.49 6.44
CA ILE A 109 -3.91 -2.30 5.26
C ILE A 109 -2.81 -3.37 5.13
N THR A 110 -3.20 -4.59 4.73
CA THR A 110 -2.26 -5.64 4.31
C THR A 110 -2.26 -5.68 2.80
N ALA A 111 -1.07 -5.70 2.19
CA ALA A 111 -0.93 -5.78 0.75
C ALA A 111 0.30 -6.59 0.35
N THR A 112 0.17 -7.36 -0.73
CA THR A 112 1.31 -7.94 -1.44
C THR A 112 1.87 -6.89 -2.39
N VAL A 113 3.14 -6.55 -2.21
CA VAL A 113 3.84 -5.59 -3.08
C VAL A 113 4.85 -6.30 -3.96
N GLU A 114 4.90 -5.91 -5.22
CA GLU A 114 5.74 -6.53 -6.24
C GLU A 114 6.91 -5.63 -6.64
N ALA A 115 8.03 -6.23 -7.03
CA ALA A 115 9.19 -5.49 -7.52
C ALA A 115 8.82 -4.69 -8.78
N GLY A 116 9.35 -3.47 -8.90
CA GLY A 116 9.10 -2.60 -10.05
C GLY A 116 7.73 -1.92 -10.03
N MET A 117 6.94 -2.08 -8.96
CA MET A 117 5.63 -1.48 -8.84
C MET A 117 5.63 -0.27 -7.90
N ARG A 118 4.88 0.77 -8.25
CA ARG A 118 4.58 1.91 -7.39
C ARG A 118 3.13 1.87 -6.93
N TYR A 119 2.96 1.88 -5.61
CA TYR A 119 1.69 1.91 -4.92
C TYR A 119 1.49 3.29 -4.31
N ASN A 120 0.50 4.03 -4.82
CA ASN A 120 0.12 5.33 -4.28
C ASN A 120 -0.98 5.13 -3.24
N VAL A 121 -0.74 5.57 -2.01
CA VAL A 121 -1.65 5.37 -0.88
C VAL A 121 -2.14 6.70 -0.33
N ALA A 122 -3.44 6.77 -0.07
CA ALA A 122 -4.10 7.89 0.57
C ALA A 122 -5.11 7.36 1.59
N GLY A 123 -5.84 8.24 2.26
CA GLY A 123 -6.99 7.83 3.07
C GLY A 123 -8.31 8.23 2.40
N VAL A 124 -9.35 7.46 2.68
CA VAL A 124 -10.74 7.78 2.32
C VAL A 124 -11.56 7.92 3.60
N GLY A 125 -12.42 8.95 3.66
CA GLY A 125 -13.37 9.09 4.75
C GLY A 125 -14.54 8.12 4.57
N LEU A 126 -15.01 7.55 5.67
CA LEU A 126 -16.15 6.64 5.70
C LEU A 126 -17.40 7.36 6.22
N SER A 127 -18.58 6.82 5.91
CA SER A 127 -19.88 7.43 6.27
C SER A 127 -20.10 7.53 7.78
N ASP A 128 -19.46 6.67 8.56
CA ASP A 128 -19.47 6.67 10.02
C ASP A 128 -18.52 7.72 10.64
N GLY A 129 -17.85 8.53 9.81
CA GLY A 129 -16.89 9.54 10.24
C GLY A 129 -15.49 8.99 10.55
N THR A 130 -15.27 7.69 10.33
CA THR A 130 -13.94 7.08 10.39
C THR A 130 -13.22 7.22 9.04
N TRP A 131 -12.04 6.63 8.91
CA TRP A 131 -11.27 6.65 7.66
C TRP A 131 -10.48 5.35 7.48
N SER A 132 -10.17 5.03 6.23
CA SER A 132 -9.36 3.86 5.88
C SER A 132 -8.26 4.22 4.88
N PRO A 133 -7.03 3.64 4.98
CA PRO A 133 -6.02 3.77 3.94
C PRO A 133 -6.46 2.97 2.71
N VAL A 134 -6.22 3.54 1.54
CA VAL A 134 -6.52 2.93 0.25
C VAL A 134 -5.34 3.11 -0.69
N VAL A 135 -4.99 2.05 -1.41
CA VAL A 135 -4.17 2.16 -2.62
C VAL A 135 -5.08 2.73 -3.69
N TRP A 136 -4.79 3.95 -4.17
CA TRP A 136 -5.63 4.60 -5.18
C TRP A 136 -5.04 4.51 -6.58
N ARG A 137 -3.74 4.21 -6.70
CA ARG A 137 -3.11 3.99 -8.01
C ARG A 137 -1.94 3.02 -7.92
N ILE A 138 -1.86 2.10 -8.87
CA ILE A 138 -0.74 1.18 -9.07
C ILE A 138 -0.13 1.45 -10.45
N THR A 139 1.17 1.65 -10.50
CA THR A 139 1.91 1.92 -11.74
C THR A 139 3.13 1.02 -11.83
N ASN A 140 3.40 0.47 -13.01
CA ASN A 140 4.68 -0.19 -13.28
C ASN A 140 5.75 0.89 -13.52
N GLU A 141 6.82 0.87 -12.73
CA GLU A 141 7.89 1.88 -12.78
C GLU A 141 8.73 1.82 -14.06
N GLU A 142 8.89 0.63 -14.64
CA GLU A 142 9.69 0.44 -15.85
C GLU A 142 8.95 0.91 -17.09
N THR A 143 7.66 0.57 -17.20
CA THR A 143 6.85 0.87 -18.39
C THR A 143 6.06 2.16 -18.26
N GLY A 144 5.83 2.65 -17.03
CA GLY A 144 4.91 3.76 -16.74
C GLY A 144 3.43 3.39 -16.86
N GLU A 145 3.12 2.11 -17.09
CA GLU A 145 1.75 1.62 -17.26
C GLU A 145 0.95 1.72 -15.96
N VAL A 146 -0.26 2.28 -16.03
CA VAL A 146 -1.19 2.34 -14.90
C VAL A 146 -2.02 1.06 -14.89
N LEU A 147 -1.78 0.19 -13.92
CA LEU A 147 -2.50 -1.08 -13.79
C LEU A 147 -3.80 -0.94 -13.00
N PHE A 148 -3.88 0.07 -12.15
CA PHE A 148 -5.06 0.35 -11.34
C PHE A 148 -5.15 1.85 -11.06
N ASP A 149 -6.35 2.40 -11.17
CA ASP A 149 -6.65 3.79 -10.79
C ASP A 149 -8.08 3.89 -10.26
N LEU A 150 -8.19 3.95 -8.93
CA LEU A 150 -9.47 4.03 -8.23
C LEU A 150 -10.29 5.25 -8.66
N ILE A 151 -9.63 6.35 -9.04
CA ILE A 151 -10.34 7.58 -9.42
C ILE A 151 -11.03 7.39 -10.78
N GLU A 152 -10.36 6.73 -11.72
CA GLU A 152 -10.94 6.42 -13.03
C GLU A 152 -12.05 5.37 -12.89
N GLU A 153 -11.92 4.40 -12.00
CA GLU A 153 -12.99 3.45 -11.68
C GLU A 153 -14.24 4.14 -11.13
N ILE A 154 -14.08 5.06 -10.17
CA ILE A 154 -15.21 5.82 -9.60
C ILE A 154 -15.91 6.64 -10.68
N LYS A 155 -15.16 7.36 -11.53
CA LYS A 155 -15.75 8.14 -12.63
C LYS A 155 -16.55 7.27 -13.59
N LYS A 156 -16.02 6.10 -13.92
CA LYS A 156 -16.68 5.15 -14.81
C LYS A 156 -18.00 4.66 -14.21
N MET A 157 -18.02 4.35 -12.90
CA MET A 157 -19.24 3.96 -12.20
C MET A 157 -20.28 5.08 -12.20
N ASP A 158 -19.89 6.32 -11.94
CA ASP A 158 -20.79 7.48 -11.97
C ASP A 158 -21.41 7.71 -13.36
N GLU A 159 -20.64 7.46 -14.43
CA GLU A 159 -21.12 7.55 -15.81
C GLU A 159 -22.10 6.42 -16.16
N GLU A 160 -21.81 5.19 -15.72
CA GLU A 160 -22.69 4.03 -15.90
C GLU A 160 -24.02 4.19 -15.13
N GLU A 161 -23.98 4.73 -13.92
CA GLU A 161 -25.19 5.03 -13.12
C GLU A 161 -26.07 6.07 -13.82
N LYS A 162 -25.48 7.17 -14.32
CA LYS A 162 -26.20 8.20 -15.08
C LYS A 162 -26.76 7.71 -16.41
N ALA A 163 -26.14 6.72 -17.03
CA ALA A 163 -26.62 6.14 -18.28
C ALA A 163 -27.78 5.14 -18.09
N ALA A 164 -28.00 4.68 -16.85
CA ALA A 164 -29.06 3.75 -16.48
C ALA A 164 -30.36 4.43 -16.01
N GLU A 165 -30.32 5.75 -15.76
CA GLU A 165 -31.49 6.61 -15.44
C GLU A 165 -32.14 7.20 -16.70
#